data_AF-A0A7S3S492-F1
#
_entry.id   AF-A0A7S3S492-F1
#
_cell.length_a   1.000
_cell.length_b   1.000
_cell.length_c   1.000
_cell.angle_alpha   90.00
_cell.angle_beta   90.00
_cell.angle_gamma   90.00
#
_symmetry.space_group_name_H-M   'P 1'
#
loop_
_entity.id
_entity.type
_entity.pdbx_description
1 polymer ?
#
loop_
_entity_poly.entity_id
_entity_poly.type
_entity_poly.pdbx_seq_one_letter_code
_entity_poly.pdbx_strand_id
1 'polypeptide(L)'
;GNEGQGLTPPQLAVCDEFVYVPQHSPATASLNVNAACAIVLHHFATWAAFPEAPREGAKFITEISTSHLPHSRVGLRQMRSLNPDGSVVQRGKQDESGDSDDE
;
A
#
# COMPACT_ATOMS: atom_id res chain seq x y z
N GLY A 1 -18.93 -11.32 9.19
CA GLY A 1 -18.87 -12.78 8.94
C GLY A 1 -17.99 -13.05 7.74
N ASN A 2 -17.60 -14.30 7.53
CA ASN A 2 -16.94 -14.68 6.28
C ASN A 2 -17.96 -14.68 5.11
N GLU A 3 -17.48 -14.62 3.87
CA GLU A 3 -18.35 -14.49 2.68
C GLU A 3 -19.21 -15.75 2.44
N GLY A 4 -18.70 -16.93 2.75
CA GLY A 4 -19.38 -18.20 2.47
C GLY A 4 -20.43 -18.63 3.51
N GLN A 5 -20.14 -18.46 4.79
CA GLN A 5 -20.95 -18.98 5.89
C GLN A 5 -21.50 -17.88 6.82
N GLY A 6 -21.06 -16.63 6.67
CA GLY A 6 -21.45 -15.52 7.53
C GLY A 6 -20.76 -15.56 8.89
N LEU A 7 -21.49 -15.18 9.94
CA LEU A 7 -21.00 -15.21 11.32
C LEU A 7 -21.18 -16.60 11.92
N THR A 8 -20.21 -17.04 12.72
CA THR A 8 -20.32 -18.29 13.47
C THR A 8 -21.27 -18.13 14.66
N PRO A 9 -21.86 -19.22 15.21
CA PRO A 9 -22.72 -19.12 16.38
C PRO A 9 -22.09 -18.40 17.59
N PRO A 10 -20.80 -18.64 17.93
CA PRO A 10 -20.14 -17.86 18.98
C PRO A 10 -20.01 -16.37 18.65
N GLN A 11 -19.81 -16.00 17.38
CA GLN A 11 -19.76 -14.59 16.96
C GLN A 11 -21.14 -13.94 17.04
N LEU A 12 -22.21 -14.67 16.70
CA LEU A 12 -23.58 -14.18 16.86
C LEU A 12 -23.90 -13.97 18.35
N ALA A 13 -23.45 -14.88 19.22
CA ALA A 13 -23.75 -14.83 20.65
C ALA A 13 -23.13 -13.63 21.40
N VAL A 14 -22.12 -12.97 20.83
CA VAL A 14 -21.49 -11.77 21.42
C VAL A 14 -22.07 -10.45 20.86
N CYS A 15 -22.97 -10.51 19.88
CA CYS A 15 -23.61 -9.32 19.33
C CYS A 15 -24.84 -8.93 20.16
N ASP A 16 -24.97 -7.66 20.51
CA ASP A 16 -26.16 -7.13 21.19
C ASP A 16 -27.35 -7.01 20.23
N GLU A 17 -27.08 -6.63 18.97
CA GLU A 17 -28.10 -6.45 17.94
C GLU A 17 -27.58 -6.85 16.55
N PHE A 18 -28.51 -7.10 15.63
CA PHE A 18 -28.22 -7.39 14.23
C PHE A 18 -28.89 -6.35 13.32
N VAL A 19 -28.12 -5.84 12.36
CA VAL A 19 -28.59 -4.92 11.33
C VAL A 19 -28.43 -5.56 9.95
N TYR A 20 -29.30 -5.16 9.03
CA TYR A 20 -29.34 -5.70 7.67
C TYR A 20 -29.28 -4.56 6.67
N VAL A 21 -28.45 -4.72 5.64
CA VAL A 21 -28.51 -3.87 4.43
C VAL A 21 -29.68 -4.36 3.59
N PRO A 22 -30.71 -3.54 3.31
CA PRO A 22 -31.85 -3.96 2.50
C PRO A 22 -31.42 -4.42 1.10
N GLN A 23 -31.97 -5.55 0.65
CA GLN A 23 -31.77 -6.08 -0.69
C GLN A 23 -33.11 -6.10 -1.44
N HIS A 24 -33.12 -5.64 -2.69
CA HIS A 24 -34.34 -5.46 -3.48
C HIS A 24 -34.49 -6.43 -4.64
N SER A 25 -33.63 -7.45 -4.71
CA SER A 25 -33.63 -8.48 -5.74
C SER A 25 -33.42 -9.86 -5.11
N PRO A 26 -34.07 -10.92 -5.61
CA PRO A 26 -33.84 -12.29 -5.17
C PRO A 26 -32.65 -12.97 -5.85
N ALA A 27 -31.92 -12.29 -6.74
CA ALA A 27 -30.86 -12.89 -7.56
C ALA A 27 -29.65 -13.44 -6.77
N THR A 28 -29.44 -12.95 -5.55
CA THR A 28 -28.40 -13.41 -4.63
C THR A 28 -28.98 -13.55 -3.22
N ALA A 29 -28.35 -14.35 -2.36
CA ALA A 29 -28.72 -14.43 -0.96
C ALA A 29 -28.16 -13.26 -0.12
N SER A 30 -27.08 -12.62 -0.60
CA SER A 30 -26.43 -11.51 0.10
C SER A 30 -25.59 -10.64 -0.83
N LEU A 31 -25.22 -9.46 -0.34
CA LEU A 31 -24.22 -8.59 -0.98
C LEU A 31 -22.81 -9.16 -0.75
N ASN A 32 -21.89 -8.82 -1.64
CA ASN A 32 -20.46 -9.02 -1.40
C ASN A 32 -20.06 -8.40 -0.04
N VAL A 33 -19.18 -9.09 0.69
CA VAL A 33 -18.81 -8.70 2.07
C VAL A 33 -18.21 -7.29 2.15
N ASN A 34 -17.41 -6.87 1.16
CA ASN A 34 -16.82 -5.54 1.12
C ASN A 34 -17.87 -4.48 0.78
N ALA A 35 -18.82 -4.79 -0.10
CA ALA A 35 -19.93 -3.88 -0.41
C ALA A 35 -20.83 -3.64 0.82
N ALA A 36 -21.18 -4.70 1.55
CA ALA A 36 -21.94 -4.57 2.80
C ALA A 36 -21.18 -3.75 3.85
N CYS A 37 -19.88 -4.02 4.01
CA CYS A 37 -19.00 -3.25 4.92
C CYS A 37 -18.95 -1.76 4.54
N ALA A 38 -18.74 -1.45 3.26
CA ALA A 38 -18.66 -0.07 2.77
C ALA A 38 -19.95 0.71 3.04
N ILE A 39 -21.13 0.10 2.86
CA ILE A 39 -22.43 0.72 3.17
C ILE A 39 -22.52 1.04 4.66
N VAL A 40 -22.23 0.06 5.54
CA VAL A 40 -22.29 0.25 6.99
C VAL A 40 -21.35 1.38 7.43
N LEU A 41 -20.11 1.39 6.95
CA LEU A 41 -19.14 2.43 7.28
C LEU A 41 -19.53 3.81 6.73
N HIS A 42 -20.15 3.87 5.55
CA HIS A 42 -20.64 5.11 4.98
C HIS A 42 -21.81 5.71 5.80
N HIS A 43 -22.76 4.86 6.22
CA HIS A 43 -23.83 5.28 7.13
C HIS A 43 -23.28 5.78 8.47
N PHE A 44 -22.31 5.05 9.04
CA PHE A 44 -21.64 5.46 10.28
C PHE A 44 -20.94 6.81 10.13
N ALA A 45 -20.14 7.00 9.08
CA ALA A 45 -19.43 8.26 8.80
C ALA A 45 -20.39 9.44 8.62
N THR A 46 -21.55 9.19 7.99
CA THR A 46 -22.60 10.20 7.79
C THR A 46 -23.24 10.58 9.13
N TRP A 47 -23.61 9.59 9.95
CA TRP A 47 -24.16 9.82 11.30
C TRP A 47 -23.16 10.54 12.21
N ALA A 48 -21.88 10.18 12.12
CA ALA A 48 -20.79 10.79 12.88
C ALA A 48 -20.29 12.13 12.31
N ALA A 49 -20.86 12.60 11.19
CA ALA A 49 -20.48 13.83 10.50
C ALA A 49 -18.96 13.94 10.19
N PHE A 50 -18.36 12.84 9.73
CA PHE A 50 -16.96 12.86 9.31
C PHE A 50 -16.77 13.79 8.10
N PRO A 51 -15.70 14.60 8.07
CA PRO A 51 -15.44 15.49 6.94
C PRO A 51 -15.11 14.67 5.69
N GLU A 52 -15.67 15.07 4.54
CA GLU A 52 -15.31 14.48 3.25
C GLU A 52 -13.88 14.91 2.87
N ALA A 53 -13.07 13.96 2.38
CA ALA A 53 -11.76 14.25 1.84
C ALA A 53 -11.87 15.13 0.57
N PRO A 54 -10.89 16.01 0.30
CA PRO A 54 -10.94 16.87 -0.88
C PRO A 54 -10.92 16.05 -2.18
N ARG A 55 -11.59 16.57 -3.20
CA ARG A 55 -11.79 15.90 -4.50
C ARG A 55 -11.36 16.80 -5.65
N GLU A 56 -10.83 16.16 -6.69
CA GLU A 56 -10.60 16.76 -8.00
C GLU A 56 -11.41 16.00 -9.04
N GLY A 57 -12.49 16.62 -9.54
CA GLY A 57 -13.46 15.95 -10.39
C GLY A 57 -14.09 14.72 -9.71
N ALA A 58 -13.91 13.55 -10.31
CA ALA A 58 -14.48 12.28 -9.83
C ALA A 58 -13.54 11.48 -8.90
N LYS A 59 -12.38 12.03 -8.50
CA LYS A 59 -11.39 11.33 -7.67
C LYS A 59 -11.08 12.10 -6.38
N PHE A 60 -10.68 11.37 -5.34
CA PHE A 60 -10.15 11.95 -4.11
C PHE A 60 -8.66 12.28 -4.24
N ILE A 61 -8.23 13.37 -3.63
CA ILE A 61 -6.83 13.78 -3.60
C ILE A 61 -6.11 12.93 -2.54
N THR A 62 -5.22 12.05 -2.99
CA THR A 62 -4.23 11.37 -2.14
C THR A 62 -2.97 12.24 -2.06
N GLU A 63 -2.16 12.12 -1.00
CA GLU A 63 -0.99 12.98 -0.81
C GLU A 63 -0.09 13.12 -2.05
N ILE A 64 0.54 14.29 -2.14
CA ILE A 64 1.41 14.72 -3.24
C ILE A 64 2.52 13.69 -3.43
N SER A 65 2.52 13.03 -4.59
CA SER A 65 3.64 12.19 -5.01
C SER A 65 4.91 13.05 -5.04
N THR A 66 5.88 12.75 -4.17
CA THR A 66 7.23 13.32 -4.21
C THR A 66 8.05 12.82 -5.40
N SER A 67 7.43 12.18 -6.41
CA SER A 67 8.09 11.61 -7.60
C SER A 67 8.67 12.65 -8.57
N HIS A 68 8.49 13.95 -8.30
CA HIS A 68 9.08 15.04 -9.08
C HIS A 68 10.18 15.81 -8.36
N LEU A 69 10.91 15.16 -7.43
CA LEU A 69 12.28 15.61 -7.21
C LEU A 69 13.06 15.35 -8.51
N PRO A 70 13.61 16.37 -9.19
CA PRO A 70 14.46 16.12 -10.33
C PRO A 70 15.59 15.21 -9.85
N HIS A 71 15.82 14.13 -10.57
CA HIS A 71 17.03 13.32 -10.42
C HIS A 71 18.21 14.21 -10.83
N SER A 72 18.63 15.09 -9.94
CA SER A 72 19.97 15.67 -9.98
C SER A 72 20.93 14.48 -9.87
N ARG A 73 21.43 14.02 -11.01
CA ARG A 73 22.53 13.06 -11.13
C ARG A 73 23.85 13.72 -10.74
N VAL A 74 23.87 14.51 -9.67
CA VAL A 74 25.06 15.19 -9.17
C VAL A 74 25.16 14.92 -7.68
N GLY A 75 25.95 13.91 -7.30
CA GLY A 75 26.62 13.96 -5.99
C GLY A 75 26.68 12.73 -5.08
N LEU A 76 26.19 11.53 -5.43
CA LEU A 76 26.36 10.34 -4.56
C LEU A 76 27.10 9.16 -5.23
N ARG A 77 28.18 9.45 -5.96
CA ARG A 77 29.24 8.48 -6.24
C ARG A 77 30.47 8.83 -5.39
N GLN A 78 30.49 8.37 -4.14
CA GLN A 78 31.69 7.94 -3.38
C GLN A 78 31.32 7.82 -1.89
N MET A 79 30.65 6.73 -1.51
CA MET A 79 30.94 6.17 -0.19
C MET A 79 32.20 5.33 -0.35
N ARG A 80 33.32 5.84 0.17
CA ARG A 80 34.56 5.08 0.29
C ARG A 80 34.28 3.90 1.22
N SER A 81 34.53 2.68 0.74
CA SER A 81 34.53 1.51 1.61
C SER A 81 35.63 1.70 2.66
N LEU A 82 35.22 1.65 3.92
CA LEU A 82 36.10 1.66 5.07
C LEU A 82 36.29 0.20 5.52
N ASN A 83 37.49 -0.11 5.99
CA ASN A 83 37.72 -1.30 6.80
C ASN A 83 36.96 -1.17 8.14
N PRO A 84 36.75 -2.26 8.90
CA PRO A 84 36.11 -2.22 10.21
C PRO A 84 36.81 -1.32 11.24
N ASP A 85 38.09 -1.02 11.03
CA ASP A 85 38.90 -0.11 11.85
C ASP A 85 38.80 1.37 11.43
N GLY A 86 37.99 1.69 10.41
CA GLY A 86 37.78 3.04 9.90
C GLY A 86 38.80 3.53 8.87
N SER A 87 39.76 2.70 8.45
CA SER A 87 40.71 3.06 7.39
C SER A 87 40.12 2.92 5.98
N VAL A 88 40.53 3.78 5.03
CA VAL A 88 40.01 3.79 3.65
C VAL A 88 40.66 2.68 2.82
N VAL A 89 39.85 1.84 2.16
CA VAL A 89 40.35 0.80 1.25
C VAL A 89 40.93 1.43 -0.02
N GLN A 90 42.27 1.41 -0.15
CA GLN A 90 42.96 1.77 -1.39
C GLN A 90 42.97 0.57 -2.34
N ARG A 91 42.34 0.72 -3.51
CA ARG A 91 42.36 -0.30 -4.56
C ARG A 91 43.74 -0.23 -5.26
N GLY A 92 44.54 -1.28 -5.12
CA GLY A 92 45.83 -1.41 -5.81
C GLY A 92 45.65 -1.41 -7.34
N LYS A 93 46.55 -0.71 -8.04
CA LYS A 93 46.75 -0.83 -9.49
C LYS A 93 47.06 -2.29 -9.80
N GLN A 94 46.23 -2.94 -10.61
CA GLN A 94 46.64 -4.14 -11.34
C GLN A 94 47.08 -3.68 -12.73
N ASP A 95 48.31 -4.08 -13.04
CA ASP A 95 49.11 -3.65 -14.16
C ASP A 95 48.55 -4.09 -15.52
N GLU A 96 48.70 -3.21 -16.51
CA GLU A 96 48.53 -3.48 -17.93
C GLU A 96 49.67 -4.38 -18.44
N SER A 97 49.32 -5.58 -18.92
CA SER A 97 50.06 -6.38 -19.90
C SER A 97 49.07 -7.42 -20.41
N GLY A 98 48.48 -7.32 -21.61
CA GLY A 98 49.15 -7.28 -22.89
C GLY A 98 49.38 -8.72 -23.34
N ASP A 99 48.49 -9.26 -24.18
CA ASP A 99 48.92 -10.11 -25.30
C ASP A 99 47.81 -10.29 -26.34
N SER A 100 48.26 -10.44 -27.58
CA SER A 100 47.62 -10.24 -28.88
C SER A 100 46.75 -11.38 -29.40
N ASP A 101 45.91 -11.01 -30.37
CA ASP A 101 45.49 -11.72 -31.60
C ASP A 101 45.88 -13.19 -31.77
N ASP A 102 44.90 -14.06 -32.07
CA ASP A 102 44.80 -14.73 -33.39
C ASP A 102 43.62 -15.72 -33.48
N GLU A 103 43.00 -15.70 -34.69
CA GLU A 103 42.08 -16.62 -35.38
C GLU A 103 40.66 -16.94 -34.84
#